data_AF-A0A1X2B970-F1
#
_entry.id   AF-A0A1X2B970-F1
#
_cell.length_a   1.000
_cell.length_b   1.000
_cell.length_c   1.000
_cell.angle_alpha   90.00
_cell.angle_beta   90.00
_cell.angle_gamma   90.00
#
_symmetry.space_group_name_H-M   'P 1'
#
loop_
_entity.id
_entity.type
_entity.pdbx_description
1 polymer ?
#
loop_
_entity_poly.entity_id
_entity_poly.type
_entity_poly.pdbx_seq_one_letter_code
_entity_poly.pdbx_strand_id
1 'polypeptide(L)'
;MRAATVDLCTRFAAGYRAMPSPQNRGFDVVPTANYIADALRDNPIADPSIRNAITKSLEFLRDQAAALSREPSAGAIHIPQDWKAAPANTADQRSWDLCRAYEG
;
A
#
# COMPACT_ATOMS: atom_id res chain seq x y z
N MET A 1 -2.45 7.33 -20.15
CA MET A 1 -1.46 6.48 -19.45
C MET A 1 -0.54 7.32 -18.58
N ARG A 2 0.38 8.14 -19.12
CA ARG A 2 1.35 8.94 -18.32
C ARG A 2 0.71 9.75 -17.19
N ALA A 3 -0.33 10.54 -17.47
CA ALA A 3 -1.03 11.33 -16.44
C ALA A 3 -1.63 10.47 -15.31
N ALA A 4 -2.25 9.33 -15.66
CA ALA A 4 -2.79 8.39 -14.68
C ALA A 4 -1.68 7.70 -13.86
N THR A 5 -0.54 7.41 -14.47
CA THR A 5 0.63 6.89 -13.75
C THR A 5 1.17 7.92 -12.76
N VAL A 6 1.30 9.18 -13.19
CA VAL A 6 1.75 10.28 -12.32
C VAL A 6 0.79 10.52 -11.16
N ASP A 7 -0.53 10.52 -11.40
CA ASP A 7 -1.53 10.64 -10.35
C ASP A 7 -1.44 9.48 -9.35
N LEU A 8 -1.38 8.24 -9.83
CA LEU A 8 -1.25 7.06 -8.98
C LEU A 8 0.02 7.13 -8.10
N CYS A 9 1.17 7.48 -8.68
CA CYS A 9 2.42 7.62 -7.94
C CYS A 9 2.37 8.77 -6.92
N THR A 10 1.75 9.89 -7.27
CA THR A 10 1.59 11.04 -6.38
C THR A 10 0.73 10.68 -5.18
N ARG A 11 -0.39 9.97 -5.39
CA ARG A 11 -1.28 9.52 -4.31
C ARG A 11 -0.64 8.43 -3.47
N PHE A 12 0.09 7.49 -4.07
CA PHE A 12 0.90 6.54 -3.31
C PHE A 12 1.86 7.27 -2.36
N ALA A 13 2.58 8.26 -2.87
CA ALA A 13 3.54 9.02 -2.08
C ALA A 13 2.88 9.84 -0.95
N ALA A 14 1.75 10.48 -1.25
CA ALA A 14 0.99 11.24 -0.27
C ALA A 14 0.44 10.34 0.86
N GLY A 15 -0.10 9.16 0.51
CA GLY A 15 -0.59 8.19 1.48
C GLY A 15 0.50 7.74 2.46
N TYR A 16 1.66 7.36 1.93
CA TYR A 16 2.80 6.95 2.77
C TYR A 16 3.32 8.08 3.68
N ARG A 17 3.38 9.32 3.17
CA ARG A 17 3.80 10.47 3.99
C ARG A 17 2.80 10.87 5.06
N ALA A 18 1.51 10.61 4.83
CA ALA A 18 0.46 10.88 5.80
C ALA A 18 0.34 9.80 6.88
N MET A 19 0.91 8.61 6.66
CA MET A 19 0.85 7.51 7.61
C MET A 19 1.61 7.84 8.90
N PRO A 20 0.98 7.77 10.08
CA PRO A 20 1.65 7.95 11.37
C PRO A 20 2.83 6.98 11.53
N SER A 21 3.92 7.41 12.18
CA SER A 21 5.06 6.56 12.51
C SER A 21 5.54 6.83 13.95
N PRO A 22 5.76 5.80 14.78
CA PRO A 22 5.58 4.37 14.49
C PRO A 22 4.10 3.97 14.40
N GLN A 23 3.79 2.93 13.62
CA GLN A 23 2.45 2.31 13.59
C GLN A 23 2.32 1.32 14.74
N ASN A 24 1.35 1.52 15.63
CA ASN A 24 1.12 0.67 16.80
C ASN A 24 -0.25 -0.03 16.77
N ARG A 25 -1.17 0.47 15.96
CA ARG A 25 -2.55 -0.01 15.84
C ARG A 25 -2.92 -0.16 14.37
N GLY A 26 -3.86 -1.06 14.07
CA GLY A 26 -4.38 -1.20 12.70
C GLY A 26 -4.92 0.11 12.14
N PHE A 27 -5.55 0.94 12.98
CA PHE A 27 -6.05 2.27 12.60
C PHE A 27 -4.98 3.28 12.21
N ASP A 28 -3.71 3.05 12.54
CA ASP A 28 -2.60 3.88 12.05
C ASP A 28 -2.29 3.58 10.56
N VAL A 29 -2.73 2.42 10.05
CA VAL A 29 -2.40 1.92 8.70
C VAL A 29 -3.61 1.95 7.76
N VAL A 30 -4.81 1.62 8.27
CA VAL A 30 -6.05 1.51 7.47
C VAL A 30 -6.34 2.75 6.60
N PRO A 31 -6.21 4.00 7.11
CA PRO A 31 -6.46 5.19 6.28
C PRO A 31 -5.56 5.25 5.05
N THR A 32 -4.27 4.95 5.21
CA THR A 32 -3.29 4.90 4.11
C THR A 32 -3.64 3.82 3.10
N ALA A 33 -3.98 2.62 3.58
CA ALA A 33 -4.38 1.51 2.72
C ALA A 33 -5.63 1.84 1.88
N ASN A 34 -6.65 2.47 2.50
CA ASN A 34 -7.86 2.86 1.79
C ASN A 34 -7.59 3.95 0.74
N TYR A 35 -6.79 4.96 1.10
CA TYR A 35 -6.43 6.03 0.17
C TYR A 35 -5.67 5.52 -1.07
N ILE A 36 -4.75 4.56 -0.88
CA ILE A 36 -4.01 3.90 -1.97
C ILE A 36 -4.93 2.99 -2.79
N ALA A 37 -5.85 2.26 -2.15
CA ALA A 37 -6.84 1.45 -2.85
C ALA A 37 -7.72 2.28 -3.77
N ASP A 38 -8.14 3.47 -3.32
CA ASP A 38 -8.90 4.41 -4.15
C ASP A 38 -8.04 4.94 -5.31
N ALA A 39 -6.77 5.27 -5.06
CA ALA A 39 -5.84 5.68 -6.13
C ALA A 39 -5.68 4.62 -7.22
N LEU A 40 -5.57 3.34 -6.84
CA LEU A 40 -5.53 2.23 -7.79
C LEU A 40 -6.84 2.08 -8.57
N ARG A 41 -7.99 2.31 -7.93
CA ARG A 41 -9.31 2.25 -8.58
C ARG A 41 -9.46 3.37 -9.61
N ASP A 42 -9.05 4.58 -9.25
CA ASP A 42 -9.25 5.79 -10.06
C ASP A 42 -8.30 5.87 -11.26
N ASN A 43 -7.20 5.09 -11.26
CA ASN A 43 -6.17 5.13 -12.29
C ASN A 43 -6.04 3.82 -13.11
N PRO A 44 -7.13 3.24 -13.67
CA PRO A 44 -7.12 1.89 -14.25
C PRO A 44 -6.16 1.74 -15.44
N ILE A 45 -5.83 2.84 -16.12
CA ILE A 45 -4.95 2.89 -17.29
C ILE A 45 -3.51 3.35 -16.98
N ALA A 46 -3.14 3.44 -15.69
CA ALA A 46 -1.76 3.66 -15.29
C ALA A 46 -0.86 2.50 -15.71
N ASP A 47 0.45 2.74 -15.74
CA ASP A 47 1.47 1.74 -16.09
C ASP A 47 1.24 0.42 -15.31
N PRO A 48 1.07 -0.73 -16.00
CA PRO A 48 0.77 -2.00 -15.34
C PRO A 48 1.83 -2.43 -14.33
N SER A 49 3.12 -2.14 -14.58
CA SER A 49 4.20 -2.51 -13.68
C SER A 49 4.12 -1.74 -12.35
N ILE A 50 3.77 -0.46 -12.40
CA ILE A 50 3.54 0.40 -11.23
C ILE A 50 2.27 -0.03 -10.50
N ARG A 51 1.17 -0.25 -11.23
CA ARG A 51 -0.08 -0.76 -10.63
C ARG A 51 0.15 -2.05 -9.86
N ASN A 52 0.90 -2.99 -10.44
CA ASN A 52 1.22 -4.26 -9.80
C ASN A 52 2.10 -4.08 -8.55
N ALA A 53 3.12 -3.21 -8.61
CA ALA A 53 3.97 -2.92 -7.46
C ALA A 53 3.19 -2.27 -6.30
N ILE A 54 2.37 -1.25 -6.59
CA ILE A 54 1.54 -0.57 -5.60
C ILE A 54 0.44 -1.49 -5.07
N THR A 55 -0.13 -2.37 -5.91
CA THR A 55 -1.08 -3.40 -5.43
C THR A 55 -0.40 -4.33 -4.43
N LYS A 56 0.86 -4.73 -4.68
CA LYS A 56 1.60 -5.58 -3.75
C LYS A 56 1.93 -4.87 -2.43
N SER A 57 2.30 -3.59 -2.49
CA SER A 57 2.47 -2.74 -1.31
C SER A 57 1.17 -2.60 -0.51
N LEU A 58 0.04 -2.40 -1.19
CA LEU A 58 -1.29 -2.34 -0.56
C LEU A 58 -1.69 -3.65 0.13
N GLU A 59 -1.37 -4.81 -0.45
CA GLU A 59 -1.56 -6.10 0.23
C GLU A 59 -0.80 -6.12 1.57
N PHE A 60 0.47 -5.73 1.57
CA PHE A 60 1.27 -5.69 2.80
C PHE A 60 0.78 -4.66 3.83
N LEU A 61 0.25 -3.52 3.40
CA LEU A 61 -0.40 -2.56 4.31
C LEU A 61 -1.66 -3.16 4.96
N ARG A 62 -2.47 -3.90 4.20
CA ARG A 62 -3.65 -4.59 4.74
C ARG A 62 -3.25 -5.69 5.71
N ASP A 63 -2.23 -6.46 5.39
CA ASP A 63 -1.69 -7.49 6.28
C ASP A 63 -1.10 -6.88 7.57
N GLN A 64 -0.41 -5.74 7.46
CA GLN A 64 0.10 -4.99 8.62
C GLN A 64 -1.06 -4.53 9.51
N ALA A 65 -2.09 -3.94 8.92
CA ALA A 65 -3.26 -3.47 9.64
C ALA A 65 -3.97 -4.62 10.37
N ALA A 66 -4.11 -5.77 9.70
CA ALA A 66 -4.71 -6.98 10.23
C ALA A 66 -3.89 -7.54 11.40
N ALA A 67 -2.57 -7.66 11.24
CA ALA A 67 -1.67 -8.10 12.32
C ALA A 67 -1.70 -7.15 13.54
N LEU A 68 -1.75 -5.84 13.30
CA LEU A 68 -1.84 -4.83 14.36
C LEU A 68 -3.23 -4.76 15.04
N SER A 69 -4.27 -5.32 14.43
CA SER A 69 -5.61 -5.40 15.04
C SER A 69 -5.65 -6.36 16.23
N ARG A 70 -4.81 -7.40 16.20
CA ARG A 70 -4.78 -8.50 17.18
C ARG A 70 -6.09 -9.28 17.31
N GLU A 71 -6.96 -9.16 16.31
CA GLU A 71 -8.18 -9.95 16.25
C GLU A 71 -7.84 -11.41 15.92
N PRO A 72 -8.59 -12.38 16.47
CA PRO A 72 -8.41 -13.79 16.14
C PRO A 72 -9.00 -14.10 14.76
N SER A 73 -8.40 -15.06 14.05
CA SER A 73 -9.06 -15.65 12.87
C SER A 73 -10.35 -16.35 13.29
N ALA A 74 -11.43 -16.17 12.53
CA ALA A 74 -12.74 -16.75 12.83
C ALA A 74 -13.51 -17.10 11.55
N GLY A 75 -14.13 -18.29 11.53
CA GLY A 75 -14.84 -18.80 10.37
C GLY A 75 -13.92 -18.92 9.14
N ALA A 76 -14.35 -18.35 8.01
CA ALA A 76 -13.57 -18.31 6.77
C ALA A 76 -12.57 -17.12 6.70
N ILE A 77 -12.54 -16.26 7.72
CA ILE A 77 -11.65 -15.09 7.75
C ILE A 77 -10.33 -15.48 8.38
N HIS A 78 -9.27 -15.45 7.57
CA HIS A 78 -7.90 -15.63 8.03
C HIS A 78 -7.24 -14.26 8.24
N ILE A 79 -6.72 -14.04 9.45
CA ILE A 79 -5.99 -12.82 9.83
C ILE A 79 -4.49 -13.15 9.85
N PRO A 80 -3.67 -12.52 8.99
CA PRO A 80 -2.22 -12.69 9.01
C PRO A 80 -1.65 -12.42 10.40
N GLN A 81 -0.92 -13.39 10.95
CA GLN A 81 -0.28 -13.28 12.28
C GLN A 81 1.24 -13.13 12.19
N ASP A 82 1.82 -13.47 11.04
CA ASP A 82 3.26 -13.56 10.80
C ASP A 82 3.78 -12.42 9.90
N TRP A 83 3.07 -11.29 9.90
CA TRP A 83 3.50 -10.11 9.16
C TRP A 83 4.93 -9.69 9.56
N LYS A 84 5.74 -9.35 8.56
CA LYS A 84 7.12 -8.88 8.73
C LYS A 84 7.35 -7.60 7.94
N ALA A 85 8.06 -6.66 8.54
CA ALA A 85 8.39 -5.39 7.90
C ALA A 85 9.30 -5.54 6.67
N ALA A 86 10.26 -6.47 6.69
CA ALA A 86 11.24 -6.63 5.60
C ALA A 86 10.61 -6.86 4.19
N PRO A 87 9.68 -7.81 4.00
CA PRO A 87 9.02 -7.98 2.70
C PRO A 87 8.13 -6.79 2.33
N ALA A 88 7.46 -6.15 3.29
CA ALA A 88 6.67 -4.95 3.05
C ALA A 88 7.56 -3.79 2.55
N ASN A 89 8.65 -3.50 3.26
CA ASN A 89 9.63 -2.49 2.86
C ASN A 89 10.21 -2.74 1.47
N THR A 90 10.41 -4.01 1.10
CA THR A 90 10.88 -4.38 -0.24
C THR A 90 9.83 -4.07 -1.33
N ALA A 91 8.55 -4.35 -1.07
CA ALA A 91 7.46 -4.01 -1.99
C ALA A 91 7.27 -2.50 -2.13
N ASP A 92 7.39 -1.77 -1.03
CA ASP A 92 7.30 -0.31 -0.99
C ASP A 92 8.45 0.30 -1.77
N GLN A 93 9.69 -0.15 -1.54
CA GLN A 93 10.87 0.30 -2.27
C GLN A 93 10.72 0.09 -3.78
N ARG A 94 10.20 -1.06 -4.21
CA ARG A 94 9.93 -1.31 -5.62
C ARG A 94 8.92 -0.31 -6.21
N SER A 95 7.89 0.05 -5.44
CA SER A 95 6.91 1.06 -5.86
C SER A 95 7.56 2.44 -6.01
N TRP A 96 8.40 2.84 -5.05
CA TRP A 96 9.19 4.07 -5.12
C TRP A 96 10.14 4.11 -6.30
N ASP A 97 10.87 3.02 -6.57
CA ASP A 97 11.82 2.93 -7.67
C ASP A 97 11.14 3.13 -9.03
N LEU A 98 9.99 2.49 -9.23
CA LEU A 98 9.22 2.62 -10.46
C LEU A 98 8.59 4.01 -10.59
N CYS A 99 8.06 4.57 -9.50
CA CYS A 99 7.44 5.89 -9.52
C CYS A 99 8.44 7.02 -9.79
N ARG A 100 9.69 6.91 -9.31
CA ARG A 100 10.75 7.90 -9.58
C ARG A 100 11.04 8.06 -11.07
N ALA A 101 10.86 7.03 -11.88
CA ALA A 101 11.03 7.11 -13.34
C ALA A 101 10.02 8.06 -14.03
N TYR A 102 8.96 8.46 -13.32
CA TYR A 102 7.89 9.34 -13.82
C TYR A 102 7.94 10.75 -13.22
N GLU A 103 8.94 11.07 -12.38
CA GLU A 103 9.15 12.42 -11.81
C GLU A 103 9.82 13.41 -12.80
N GLY A 104 10.13 12.97 -14.04
CA GLY A 104 10.74 13.78 -15.12
C GLY A 104 9.91 13.78 -16.41
#